data_AF-A0A4R1ML27-F1
#
_entry.id   AF-A0A4R1ML27-F1
#
_cell.length_a   1.000
_cell.length_b   1.000
_cell.length_c   1.000
_cell.angle_alpha   90.00
_cell.angle_beta   90.00
_cell.angle_gamma   90.00
#
_symmetry.space_group_name_H-M   'P 1'
#
loop_
_entity.id
_entity.type
_entity.pdbx_description
1 polymer ?
#
loop_
_entity_poly.entity_id
_entity_poly.type
_entity_poly.pdbx_seq_one_letter_code
_entity_poly.pdbx_strand_id
1 'polypeptide(L)' 'MMEILYKLKNNFTIGVVVFMVIISLILYFVDRKRFIKNKYEKEEKIAKILSYIYFFGSIGLFIVLKIIS' A
#
# COMPACT_ATOMS: atom_id res chain seq x y z
N MET A 1 9.30 -21.08 11.04
CA MET A 1 9.17 -20.44 9.71
C MET A 1 7.75 -20.59 9.15
N MET A 2 7.24 -21.83 9.04
CA MET A 2 5.84 -22.11 8.63
C MET A 2 4.78 -21.43 9.51
N GLU A 3 4.96 -21.43 10.84
CA GLU A 3 4.03 -20.77 11.77
C GLU A 3 3.88 -19.27 11.56
N ILE A 4 4.98 -18.57 11.23
CA ILE A 4 4.99 -17.12 10.99
C ILE A 4 4.27 -16.81 9.68
N LEU A 5 4.53 -17.60 8.63
CA LEU A 5 3.82 -17.54 7.35
C LEU A 5 2.32 -17.78 7.50
N TYR A 6 1.93 -18.77 8.32
CA TYR A 6 0.53 -19.10 8.56
C TYR A 6 -0.20 -17.98 9.31
N LYS A 7 0.43 -17.39 10.35
CA LYS A 7 -0.11 -16.23 11.07
C LYS A 7 -0.20 -14.98 10.18
N LEU A 8 0.77 -14.75 9.30
CA LEU A 8 0.74 -13.66 8.33
C LEU A 8 -0.42 -13.84 7.35
N LYS A 9 -0.57 -15.03 6.75
CA LYS A 9 -1.68 -15.34 5.83
C LYS A 9 -3.05 -15.12 6.49
N ASN A 10 -3.21 -15.56 7.74
CA ASN A 10 -4.49 -15.47 8.43
C ASN A 10 -4.90 -14.02 8.74
N ASN A 11 -3.93 -13.12 8.93
CA ASN A 11 -4.18 -11.70 9.14
C ASN A 11 -4.28 -10.93 7.80
N PHE A 12 -3.54 -11.33 6.77
CA PHE A 12 -3.50 -10.67 5.46
C PHE A 12 -4.65 -11.14 4.55
N THR A 13 -5.89 -10.93 5.02
CA THR A 13 -7.10 -11.27 4.28
C THR A 13 -7.35 -10.30 3.12
N ILE A 14 -8.24 -10.68 2.19
CA ILE A 14 -8.69 -9.80 1.10
C ILE A 14 -9.17 -8.44 1.64
N GLY A 15 -9.83 -8.42 2.81
CA GLY A 15 -10.27 -7.18 3.45
C GLY A 15 -9.11 -6.24 3.80
N VAL A 16 -8.00 -6.78 4.30
CA VAL A 16 -6.80 -5.99 4.62
C VAL A 16 -6.15 -5.43 3.36
N VAL A 17 -6.12 -6.21 2.27
CA VAL A 17 -5.60 -5.74 0.98
C VAL A 17 -6.46 -4.61 0.41
N VAL A 18 -7.79 -4.79 0.40
CA VAL A 18 -8.73 -3.76 -0.05
C VAL A 18 -8.58 -2.49 0.80
N PHE A 19 -8.45 -2.63 2.11
CA PHE A 19 -8.22 -1.50 3.01
C PHE A 19 -6.91 -0.77 2.72
N MET A 20 -5.81 -1.50 2.50
CA MET A 20 -4.51 -0.90 2.12
C MET A 20 -4.57 -0.19 0.77
N VAL A 21 -5.27 -0.76 -0.21
CA VAL A 21 -5.50 -0.11 -1.52
C VAL A 21 -6.29 1.18 -1.34
N ILE A 22 -7.35 1.18 -0.53
CA ILE A 22 -8.14 2.39 -0.26
C ILE A 22 -7.27 3.48 0.41
N ILE A 23 -6.47 3.12 1.42
CA ILE A 23 -5.53 4.06 2.05
C ILE A 23 -4.54 4.63 1.04
N SER A 24 -3.97 3.79 0.17
CA SER A 24 -3.00 4.23 -0.83
C SER A 24 -3.60 5.24 -1.82
N LEU A 25 -4.88 5.07 -2.19
CA LEU A 25 -5.63 6.01 -3.03
C LEU A 25 -5.92 7.30 -2.26
N ILE A 26 -6.34 7.22 -0.99
CA ILE A 26 -6.58 8.40 -0.16
C ILE A 26 -5.30 9.23 -0.03
N LEU A 27 -4.16 8.61 0.29
CA LEU A 27 -2.87 9.28 0.35
C LEU A 27 -2.55 9.94 -1.00
N TYR A 28 -2.71 9.22 -2.10
CA TYR A 28 -2.50 9.78 -3.43
C TYR A 28 -3.35 11.03 -3.69
N PHE A 29 -4.65 11.00 -3.40
CA PHE A 29 -5.54 12.12 -3.70
C PHE A 29 -5.39 13.29 -2.72
N VAL A 30 -5.30 13.02 -1.43
CA VAL A 30 -5.21 14.04 -0.37
C VAL A 30 -3.86 14.74 -0.45
N ASP A 31 -2.77 13.99 -0.51
CA ASP A 31 -1.42 14.56 -0.53
C ASP A 31 -1.18 15.31 -1.83
N ARG A 32 -1.58 14.76 -2.98
CA ARG A 32 -1.39 15.43 -4.27
C ARG A 32 -2.17 16.75 -4.34
N LYS A 33 -3.41 16.80 -3.84
CA LYS A 33 -4.18 18.05 -3.79
C LYS A 33 -3.52 19.09 -2.89
N ARG A 34 -2.95 18.67 -1.77
CA ARG A 34 -2.24 19.55 -0.83
C ARG A 34 -0.91 20.07 -1.39
N PHE A 35 -0.13 19.20 -2.03
CA PHE A 35 1.18 19.56 -2.57
C PHE A 35 1.09 20.42 -3.83
N ILE A 36 0.11 20.17 -4.72
CA ILE A 36 -0.17 21.04 -5.86
C ILE A 36 -0.53 22.45 -5.39
N LYS A 37 -1.39 22.57 -4.36
CA LYS A 37 -1.80 23.87 -3.82
C LYS A 37 -0.63 24.68 -3.25
N ASN A 38 0.37 24.00 -2.69
CA ASN A 38 1.49 24.63 -2.01
C ASN A 38 2.80 24.67 -2.84
N LYS A 39 2.77 24.23 -4.11
CA LYS A 39 3.94 24.16 -5.02
C LYS A 39 5.14 23.34 -4.48
N TYR A 40 4.86 22.30 -3.71
CA TYR A 40 5.88 21.41 -3.14
C TYR A 40 6.18 20.23 -4.08
N GLU A 41 7.01 20.47 -5.10
CA GLU A 41 7.29 19.49 -6.16
C GLU A 41 8.08 18.26 -5.70
N LYS A 42 8.97 18.41 -4.70
CA LYS A 42 9.79 17.29 -4.18
C LYS A 42 8.93 16.35 -3.33
N GLU A 43 8.10 16.93 -2.48
CA GLU A 43 7.21 16.23 -1.57
C GLU A 43 6.09 15.52 -2.32
N GLU A 44 5.57 16.11 -3.40
CA GLU A 44 4.62 15.43 -4.30
C GLU A 44 5.24 14.15 -4.91
N LYS A 45 6.51 14.21 -5.34
CA LYS A 45 7.21 13.03 -5.88
C LYS A 45 7.37 11.94 -4.82
N ILE A 46 7.75 12.31 -3.60
CA ILE A 46 7.89 11.34 -2.49
C ILE A 46 6.55 10.71 -2.15
N ALA A 47 5.48 11.50 -2.04
CA ALA A 47 4.14 11.00 -1.75
C ALA A 47 3.61 10.06 -2.84
N LYS A 48 3.89 10.37 -4.12
CA LYS A 48 3.60 9.46 -5.24
C LYS A 48 4.35 8.14 -5.12
N ILE A 49 5.64 8.18 -4.82
CA ILE A 49 6.47 6.97 -4.64
C ILE A 49 5.95 6.13 -3.48
N LEU A 50 5.65 6.76 -2.33
CA LEU A 50 5.08 6.08 -1.17
C LEU A 50 3.73 5.42 -1.50
N SER A 51 2.83 6.15 -2.16
CA SER A 51 1.55 5.59 -2.60
C SER A 51 1.72 4.38 -3.52
N TYR A 52 2.67 4.43 -4.47
CA TYR A 52 2.99 3.28 -5.30
C TYR A 52 3.57 2.11 -4.50
N ILE A 53 4.47 2.35 -3.55
CA ILE A 53 5.02 1.30 -2.68
C ILE A 53 3.91 0.65 -1.86
N TYR A 54 2.99 1.42 -1.29
CA TYR A 54 1.86 0.86 -0.56
C TYR A 54 0.91 0.07 -1.45
N PHE A 55 0.63 0.56 -2.66
CA PHE A 55 -0.25 -0.11 -3.62
C PHE A 55 0.36 -1.42 -4.15
N PHE A 56 1.57 -1.35 -4.73
CA PHE A 56 2.24 -2.53 -5.26
C PHE A 56 2.74 -3.46 -4.15
N GLY A 57 3.13 -2.94 -3.00
CA GLY A 57 3.54 -3.73 -1.84
C GLY A 57 2.37 -4.54 -1.27
N SER A 58 1.19 -3.95 -1.12
CA SER A 58 0.01 -4.68 -0.62
C SER A 58 -0.47 -5.75 -1.62
N ILE A 59 -0.49 -5.45 -2.92
CA ILE A 59 -0.83 -6.42 -3.97
C ILE A 59 0.24 -7.52 -4.07
N GLY A 60 1.51 -7.15 -4.09
CA GLY A 60 2.64 -8.07 -4.20
C GLY A 60 2.72 -9.02 -3.01
N LEU A 61 2.61 -8.50 -1.79
CA LEU A 61 2.60 -9.32 -0.57
C LEU A 61 1.42 -10.30 -0.57
N PHE A 62 0.24 -9.87 -1.03
CA PHE A 62 -0.93 -10.74 -1.16
C PHE A 62 -0.70 -11.88 -2.15
N ILE A 63 -0.15 -11.59 -3.33
CA ILE A 63 0.17 -12.61 -4.34
C ILE A 63 1.21 -13.59 -3.81
N VAL A 64 2.30 -13.08 -3.20
CA VAL A 64 3.37 -13.90 -2.63
C VAL A 64 2.84 -14.84 -1.54
N LEU A 65 2.04 -14.30 -0.60
CA LEU A 65 1.42 -15.11 0.47
C LEU A 65 0.44 -16.16 -0.06
N LYS A 66 -0.21 -15.90 -1.21
CA LYS A 66 -1.13 -16.84 -1.86
C LYS A 66 -0.41 -17.94 -2.67
N ILE A 67 0.79 -17.66 -3.18
CA ILE A 67 1.59 -18.64 -3.95
C ILE A 67 2.42 -19.54 -3.02
N ILE A 68 3.00 -18.98 -1.96
CA ILE A 68 3.87 -19.71 -1.03
C ILE A 68 3.07 -20.63 -0.09
N SER A 69 1.77 -20.38 0.11
CA SER A 69 0.95 -21.09 1.10
C SER A 69 -0.37 -21.64 0.60
#